data_AF-A0A948XNT4-F1
#
_entry.id   AF-A0A948XNT4-F1
#
_cell.length_a   1.000
_cell.length_b   1.000
_cell.length_c   1.000
_cell.angle_alpha   90.00
_cell.angle_beta   90.00
_cell.angle_gamma   90.00
#
_symmetry.space_group_name_H-M   'P 1'
#
loop_
_entity.id
_entity.type
_entity.pdbx_description
1 polymer ?
#
loop_
_entity_poly.entity_id
_entity_poly.type
_entity_poly.pdbx_seq_one_letter_code
_entity_poly.pdbx_strand_id
1 'polypeptide(L)'
;PMAAFVGSPATGSVAFEGRVDWRAEAEGTSSGRLIIPGLDFTSPAGPVKGLRGTVDFTNLAPLTAAPGQRLTADLLESAVPLTDIALTFGLDKAAVTIEAGDLTVGGGRIRVEPFAVPLDPAQPITGVIVLENVQLGQVIAGAGFGEKVNLDAVVSGRLPFTSDRVNGVRISGGSLAAVQPGRLSIAREALSGLEAGGGGEAVPPGVVEDLAYQAMENLSFDILSAEVNSLDEGRIGVLFRIRGRHDPPQHQELRIPLAEFISREFLNRPLDLPSGTGIDLTLDTTLNLNQLVGDLLELNRARGGRPSAPSSTTP
;
A
#
# COMPACT_ATOMS: atom_id res chain seq x y z
N PRO A 1 -27.44 3.28 -10.78
CA PRO A 1 -26.06 3.79 -10.62
C PRO A 1 -25.27 3.21 -9.43
N MET A 2 -25.89 2.83 -8.30
CA MET A 2 -25.18 2.28 -7.13
C MET A 2 -24.81 0.78 -7.23
N ALA A 3 -25.38 0.04 -8.20
CA ALA A 3 -25.07 -1.39 -8.39
C ALA A 3 -23.66 -1.66 -8.96
N ALA A 4 -22.89 -0.62 -9.31
CA ALA A 4 -21.56 -0.77 -9.89
C ALA A 4 -20.46 -1.16 -8.87
N PHE A 5 -20.74 -1.06 -7.57
CA PHE A 5 -19.76 -1.37 -6.52
C PHE A 5 -19.77 -2.84 -6.05
N VAL A 6 -20.84 -3.58 -6.36
CA VAL A 6 -20.96 -5.02 -6.09
C VAL A 6 -20.77 -5.77 -7.41
N GLY A 7 -19.53 -6.12 -7.71
CA GLY A 7 -19.19 -6.88 -8.90
C GLY A 7 -19.55 -8.36 -8.75
N SER A 8 -20.02 -8.96 -9.86
CA SER A 8 -20.13 -10.41 -9.97
C SER A 8 -18.73 -11.07 -9.88
N PRO A 9 -18.63 -12.33 -9.44
CA PRO A 9 -19.68 -13.11 -8.79
C PRO A 9 -19.98 -12.55 -7.39
N ALA A 10 -21.27 -12.49 -7.05
CA ALA A 10 -21.74 -12.16 -5.70
C ALA A 10 -22.51 -13.37 -5.16
N THR A 11 -22.14 -13.86 -3.98
CA THR A 11 -22.73 -15.06 -3.36
C THR A 11 -23.06 -14.75 -1.91
N GLY A 12 -24.27 -15.14 -1.47
CA GLY A 12 -24.71 -14.88 -0.10
C GLY A 12 -26.17 -14.48 -0.06
N SER A 13 -26.55 -13.84 1.05
CA SER A 13 -27.92 -13.36 1.25
C SER A 13 -27.91 -11.93 1.79
N VAL A 14 -28.93 -11.19 1.38
CA VAL A 14 -29.21 -9.84 1.86
C VAL A 14 -30.72 -9.77 2.06
N ALA A 15 -31.16 -9.31 3.22
CA ALA A 15 -32.57 -9.08 3.52
C ALA A 15 -32.80 -7.59 3.70
N PHE A 16 -33.84 -7.05 3.09
CA PHE A 16 -34.23 -5.65 3.24
C PHE A 16 -35.70 -5.58 3.62
N GLU A 17 -35.99 -4.88 4.72
CA GLU A 17 -37.34 -4.52 5.12
C GLU A 17 -37.49 -3.00 5.04
N GLY A 18 -38.53 -2.52 4.37
CA GLY A 18 -38.78 -1.10 4.19
C GLY A 18 -40.21 -0.77 4.60
N ARG A 19 -40.39 0.42 5.19
CA ARG A 19 -41.69 0.99 5.53
C ARG A 19 -41.79 2.38 4.93
N VAL A 20 -42.93 2.66 4.31
CA VAL A 20 -43.28 3.99 3.80
C VAL A 20 -44.66 4.31 4.35
N ASP A 21 -44.75 5.40 5.12
CA ASP A 21 -46.01 5.92 5.64
C ASP A 21 -46.34 7.22 4.91
N TRP A 22 -47.51 7.30 4.30
CA TRP A 22 -48.00 8.50 3.60
C TRP A 22 -49.25 9.05 4.28
N ARG A 23 -49.40 10.38 4.28
CA ARG A 23 -50.58 11.09 4.78
C ARG A 23 -50.97 12.18 3.78
N ALA A 24 -52.27 12.45 3.64
CA ALA A 24 -52.81 13.36 2.62
C ALA A 24 -52.32 14.81 2.76
N GLU A 25 -51.93 15.24 3.97
CA GLU A 25 -51.57 16.63 4.27
C GLU A 25 -50.19 16.77 4.94
N ALA A 26 -49.37 15.71 4.96
CA ALA A 26 -48.04 15.73 5.57
C ALA A 26 -46.99 15.08 4.67
N GLU A 27 -45.74 15.48 4.86
CA GLU A 27 -44.60 14.84 4.19
C GLU A 27 -44.54 13.36 4.61
N GLY A 28 -44.38 12.48 3.62
CA GLY A 28 -44.30 11.03 3.87
C GLY A 28 -43.03 10.68 4.65
N THR A 29 -43.13 9.72 5.56
CA THR A 29 -41.97 9.19 6.28
C THR A 29 -41.59 7.82 5.72
N SER A 30 -40.30 7.52 5.68
CA SER A 30 -39.85 6.18 5.29
C SER A 30 -38.69 5.73 6.16
N SER A 31 -38.57 4.43 6.36
CA SER A 31 -37.48 3.80 7.10
C SER A 31 -37.19 2.45 6.48
N GLY A 32 -35.98 1.94 6.66
CA GLY A 32 -35.68 0.58 6.26
C GLY A 32 -34.56 -0.04 7.06
N ARG A 33 -34.49 -1.36 7.03
CA ARG A 33 -33.46 -2.15 7.69
C ARG A 33 -32.90 -3.13 6.68
N LEU A 34 -31.61 -3.00 6.41
CA LEU A 34 -30.84 -3.92 5.59
C LEU A 34 -30.02 -4.83 6.49
N ILE A 35 -30.23 -6.14 6.39
CA ILE A 35 -29.49 -7.17 7.11
C ILE A 35 -28.65 -7.92 6.11
N ILE A 36 -27.36 -8.02 6.40
CA ILE A 36 -26.39 -8.76 5.60
C ILE A 36 -25.84 -9.88 6.50
N PRO A 37 -26.42 -11.10 6.45
CA PRO A 37 -25.92 -12.23 7.25
C PRO A 37 -24.54 -12.72 6.77
N GLY A 38 -24.22 -12.50 5.51
CA GLY A 38 -22.99 -12.93 4.84
C GLY A 38 -23.11 -12.69 3.34
N LEU A 39 -22.24 -11.84 2.81
CA LEU A 39 -22.15 -11.53 1.40
C LEU A 39 -20.69 -11.55 0.95
N ASP A 40 -20.43 -12.37 -0.06
CA ASP A 40 -19.17 -12.41 -0.80
C ASP A 40 -19.38 -11.70 -2.13
N PHE A 41 -18.48 -10.81 -2.53
CA PHE A 41 -18.60 -10.07 -3.78
C PHE A 41 -17.25 -9.56 -4.27
N THR A 42 -17.16 -9.13 -5.52
CA THR A 42 -15.95 -8.46 -6.03
C THR A 42 -16.12 -6.94 -5.94
N SER A 43 -15.30 -6.27 -5.13
CA SER A 43 -15.21 -4.80 -5.10
C SER A 43 -14.18 -4.29 -6.11
N PRO A 44 -14.14 -2.97 -6.40
CA PRO A 44 -13.04 -2.38 -7.18
C PRO A 44 -11.65 -2.61 -6.57
N ALA A 45 -11.55 -2.82 -5.26
CA ALA A 45 -10.29 -3.12 -4.58
C ALA A 45 -9.91 -4.61 -4.60
N GLY A 46 -10.85 -5.50 -4.96
CA GLY A 46 -10.66 -6.94 -4.97
C GLY A 46 -11.83 -7.73 -4.37
N PRO A 47 -11.77 -9.07 -4.39
CA PRO A 47 -12.76 -9.94 -3.77
C PRO A 47 -12.90 -9.70 -2.25
N VAL A 48 -14.12 -9.48 -1.80
CA VAL A 48 -14.50 -9.38 -0.38
C VAL A 48 -15.23 -10.65 0.01
N LYS A 49 -14.86 -11.23 1.15
CA LYS A 49 -15.52 -12.40 1.74
C LYS A 49 -16.10 -12.08 3.11
N GLY A 50 -17.28 -12.62 3.36
CA GLY A 50 -17.93 -12.58 4.65
C GLY A 50 -18.36 -11.18 5.07
N LEU A 51 -18.81 -10.31 4.15
CA LEU A 51 -19.39 -9.04 4.54
C LEU A 51 -20.65 -9.29 5.38
N ARG A 52 -20.74 -8.67 6.55
CA ARG A 52 -21.86 -8.80 7.48
C ARG A 52 -22.16 -7.48 8.17
N GLY A 53 -23.41 -7.35 8.60
CA GLY A 53 -23.85 -6.24 9.45
C GLY A 53 -25.30 -5.88 9.23
N THR A 54 -25.71 -4.78 9.84
CA THR A 54 -27.06 -4.24 9.72
C THR A 54 -26.97 -2.74 9.48
N VAL A 55 -27.75 -2.25 8.52
CA VAL A 55 -27.85 -0.82 8.19
C VAL A 55 -29.28 -0.38 8.40
N ASP A 56 -29.47 0.54 9.34
CA ASP A 56 -30.76 1.14 9.65
C ASP A 56 -30.90 2.49 8.93
N PHE A 57 -31.77 2.52 7.92
CA PHE A 57 -32.10 3.71 7.15
C PHE A 57 -33.22 4.51 7.81
N THR A 58 -32.94 5.78 8.07
CA THR A 58 -33.90 6.77 8.62
C THR A 58 -34.76 7.42 7.55
N ASN A 59 -34.38 7.29 6.28
CA ASN A 59 -35.16 7.71 5.12
C ASN A 59 -34.72 6.88 3.90
N LEU A 60 -35.66 6.53 3.02
CA LEU A 60 -35.41 5.79 1.78
C LEU A 60 -35.42 6.69 0.54
N ALA A 61 -35.99 7.89 0.64
CA ALA A 61 -36.07 8.86 -0.45
C ALA A 61 -36.05 10.30 0.10
N PRO A 62 -34.87 10.94 0.22
CA PRO A 62 -33.54 10.43 -0.12
C PRO A 62 -33.02 9.39 0.89
N LEU A 63 -32.13 8.51 0.43
CA LEU A 63 -31.55 7.45 1.25
C LEU A 63 -30.64 8.05 2.33
N THR A 64 -30.95 7.81 3.61
CA THR A 64 -30.13 8.27 4.75
C THR A 64 -30.09 7.21 5.83
N ALA A 65 -28.96 7.09 6.52
CA ALA A 65 -28.77 6.22 7.68
C ALA A 65 -28.13 7.01 8.81
N ALA A 66 -28.52 6.72 10.05
CA ALA A 66 -27.96 7.41 11.22
C ALA A 66 -26.44 7.15 11.33
N PRO A 67 -25.65 8.07 11.92
CA PRO A 67 -24.23 7.85 12.23
C PRO A 67 -24.01 6.57 13.04
N GLY A 68 -22.81 6.00 12.97
CA GLY A 68 -22.43 4.83 13.76
C GLY A 68 -22.90 3.48 13.23
N GLN A 69 -23.35 3.38 11.97
CA GLN A 69 -23.65 2.09 11.33
C GLN A 69 -22.37 1.26 11.22
N ARG A 70 -22.44 -0.05 11.48
CA ARG A 70 -21.27 -0.92 11.46
C ARG A 70 -21.40 -2.04 10.42
N LEU A 71 -20.38 -2.17 9.59
CA LEU A 71 -20.18 -3.31 8.70
C LEU A 71 -18.84 -3.98 9.01
N THR A 72 -18.80 -5.29 8.88
CA THR A 72 -17.57 -6.08 9.06
C THR A 72 -17.37 -7.02 7.87
N ALA A 73 -16.13 -7.33 7.53
CA ALA A 73 -15.80 -8.36 6.56
C ALA A 73 -14.61 -9.20 7.04
N ASP A 74 -14.60 -10.47 6.67
CA ASP A 74 -13.58 -11.41 7.14
C ASP A 74 -12.27 -11.22 6.36
N LEU A 75 -12.38 -10.97 5.05
CA LEU A 75 -11.23 -10.88 4.14
C LEU A 75 -11.52 -9.95 2.97
N LEU A 76 -10.55 -9.10 2.63
CA LEU A 76 -10.43 -8.46 1.32
C LEU A 76 -9.15 -8.98 0.67
N GLU A 77 -9.33 -9.72 -0.42
CA GLU A 77 -8.23 -10.24 -1.23
C GLU A 77 -7.64 -9.11 -2.06
N SER A 78 -6.45 -8.66 -1.66
CA SER A 78 -5.63 -7.72 -2.41
C SER A 78 -4.22 -8.31 -2.59
N ALA A 79 -3.26 -7.50 -3.05
CA ALA A 79 -1.84 -7.93 -3.14
C ALA A 79 -1.36 -8.46 -1.79
N VAL A 80 -1.79 -7.77 -0.73
CA VAL A 80 -1.63 -8.19 0.64
C VAL A 80 -3.02 -8.38 1.25
N PRO A 81 -3.37 -9.60 1.68
CA PRO A 81 -4.66 -9.86 2.30
C PRO A 81 -4.94 -8.91 3.47
N LEU A 82 -6.12 -8.30 3.46
CA LEU A 82 -6.63 -7.49 4.57
C LEU A 82 -7.68 -8.31 5.33
N THR A 83 -7.51 -8.45 6.64
CA THR A 83 -8.41 -9.25 7.49
C THR A 83 -9.04 -8.40 8.59
N ASP A 84 -10.00 -8.98 9.31
CA ASP A 84 -10.64 -8.37 10.49
C ASP A 84 -11.20 -6.96 10.22
N ILE A 85 -11.82 -6.81 9.05
CA ILE A 85 -12.24 -5.52 8.54
C ILE A 85 -13.46 -5.06 9.34
N ALA A 86 -13.38 -3.88 9.93
CA ALA A 86 -14.48 -3.21 10.59
C ALA A 86 -14.60 -1.76 10.12
N LEU A 87 -15.79 -1.39 9.65
CA LEU A 87 -16.10 -0.05 9.17
C LEU A 87 -17.26 0.52 9.97
N THR A 88 -17.12 1.75 10.43
CA THR A 88 -18.17 2.55 11.03
C THR A 88 -18.47 3.73 10.13
N PHE A 89 -19.74 3.93 9.76
CA PHE A 89 -20.13 4.95 8.81
C PHE A 89 -21.52 5.54 9.10
N GLY A 90 -21.76 6.71 8.52
CA GLY A 90 -23.08 7.33 8.37
C GLY A 90 -23.39 7.59 6.90
N LEU A 91 -24.66 7.79 6.57
CA LEU A 91 -25.09 8.15 5.22
C LEU A 91 -26.08 9.30 5.28
N ASP A 92 -25.74 10.42 4.66
CA ASP A 92 -26.66 11.53 4.47
C ASP A 92 -27.00 11.72 2.98
N LYS A 93 -27.69 12.82 2.67
CA LYS A 93 -28.18 13.12 1.30
C LYS A 93 -27.05 13.45 0.32
N ALA A 94 -25.87 13.82 0.81
CA ALA A 94 -24.75 14.35 0.05
C ALA A 94 -23.52 13.43 0.08
N ALA A 95 -23.30 12.68 1.15
CA ALA A 95 -22.10 11.87 1.34
C ALA A 95 -22.32 10.63 2.22
N VAL A 96 -21.44 9.64 2.05
CA VAL A 96 -21.16 8.60 3.05
C VAL A 96 -20.05 9.12 3.95
N THR A 97 -20.31 9.27 5.23
CA THR A 97 -19.27 9.65 6.21
C THR A 97 -18.66 8.38 6.76
N ILE A 98 -17.37 8.17 6.53
CA ILE A 98 -16.60 7.13 7.20
C ILE A 98 -16.13 7.71 8.53
N GLU A 99 -16.55 7.10 9.63
CA GLU A 99 -16.25 7.56 10.99
C GLU A 99 -15.03 6.83 11.56
N ALA A 100 -14.90 5.55 11.24
CA ALA A 100 -13.74 4.74 11.60
C ALA A 100 -13.62 3.56 10.64
N GLY A 101 -12.39 3.20 10.29
CA GLY A 101 -12.08 1.93 9.63
C GLY A 101 -10.89 1.29 10.34
N ASP A 102 -11.02 0.04 10.75
CA ASP A 102 -9.94 -0.77 11.32
C ASP A 102 -9.79 -2.04 10.48
N LEU A 103 -8.55 -2.33 10.06
CA LEU A 103 -8.20 -3.51 9.26
C LEU A 103 -6.87 -4.07 9.75
N THR A 104 -6.66 -5.38 9.61
CA THR A 104 -5.38 -6.05 9.89
C THR A 104 -4.61 -6.27 8.59
N VAL A 105 -3.30 -5.98 8.59
CA VAL A 105 -2.41 -6.22 7.45
C VAL A 105 -0.99 -6.53 7.92
N GLY A 106 -0.34 -7.57 7.36
CA GLY A 106 1.07 -7.86 7.60
C GLY A 106 1.47 -7.86 9.08
N GLY A 107 0.66 -8.45 9.96
CA GLY A 107 0.87 -8.48 11.42
C GLY A 107 0.60 -7.17 12.16
N GLY A 108 0.31 -6.07 11.47
CA GLY A 108 -0.05 -4.76 12.01
C GLY A 108 -1.51 -4.38 11.74
N ARG A 109 -1.81 -3.08 11.90
CA ARG A 109 -3.15 -2.52 11.68
C ARG A 109 -3.13 -1.34 10.72
N ILE A 110 -4.18 -1.22 9.93
CA ILE A 110 -4.54 -0.03 9.16
C ILE A 110 -5.74 0.61 9.84
N ARG A 111 -5.65 1.92 10.02
CA ARG A 111 -6.75 2.78 10.45
C ARG A 111 -7.04 3.83 9.41
N VAL A 112 -8.29 4.25 9.35
CA VAL A 112 -8.69 5.36 8.49
C VAL A 112 -9.26 6.47 9.36
N GLU A 113 -8.72 7.67 9.22
CA GLU A 113 -9.26 8.86 9.89
C GLU A 113 -10.63 9.23 9.33
N PRO A 114 -11.51 9.87 10.10
CA PRO A 114 -12.83 10.24 9.63
C PRO A 114 -12.77 11.07 8.34
N PHE A 115 -13.53 10.66 7.33
CA PHE A 115 -13.61 11.38 6.05
C PHE A 115 -14.96 11.19 5.37
N ALA A 116 -15.29 12.08 4.44
CA ALA A 116 -16.52 12.00 3.67
C ALA A 116 -16.23 11.47 2.27
N VAL A 117 -17.10 10.59 1.79
CA VAL A 117 -17.17 10.13 0.40
C VAL A 117 -18.41 10.79 -0.23
N PRO A 118 -18.23 11.87 -1.01
CA PRO A 118 -19.35 12.52 -1.67
C PRO A 118 -20.08 11.55 -2.62
N LEU A 119 -21.41 11.64 -2.63
CA LEU A 119 -22.24 10.91 -3.60
C LEU A 119 -22.17 11.55 -4.99
N ASP A 120 -21.81 12.83 -5.05
CA ASP A 120 -21.48 13.54 -6.30
C ASP A 120 -20.08 13.11 -6.77
N PRO A 121 -19.99 12.39 -7.91
CA PRO A 121 -18.71 11.87 -8.38
C PRO A 121 -17.77 12.93 -8.97
N ALA A 122 -18.22 14.19 -9.10
CA ALA A 122 -17.35 15.30 -9.47
C ALA A 122 -16.49 15.78 -8.28
N GLN A 123 -16.88 15.45 -7.05
CA GLN A 123 -16.16 15.87 -5.86
C GLN A 123 -15.05 14.87 -5.49
N PRO A 124 -13.85 15.36 -5.17
CA PRO A 124 -12.76 14.51 -4.74
C PRO A 124 -13.01 13.96 -3.33
N ILE A 125 -12.56 12.73 -3.10
CA ILE A 125 -12.52 12.10 -1.78
C ILE A 125 -11.16 12.41 -1.19
N THR A 126 -11.10 12.93 0.03
CA THR A 126 -9.82 13.16 0.74
C THR A 126 -9.87 12.48 2.09
N GLY A 127 -8.80 11.78 2.46
CA GLY A 127 -8.71 11.08 3.73
C GLY A 127 -7.28 10.80 4.14
N VAL A 128 -7.10 10.20 5.32
CA VAL A 128 -5.79 9.79 5.82
C VAL A 128 -5.84 8.33 6.26
N ILE A 129 -4.92 7.54 5.71
CA ILE A 129 -4.68 6.16 6.13
C ILE A 129 -3.53 6.17 7.13
N VAL A 130 -3.73 5.54 8.29
CA VAL A 130 -2.73 5.41 9.34
C VAL A 130 -2.31 3.96 9.43
N LEU A 131 -1.00 3.70 9.33
CA LEU A 131 -0.43 2.38 9.48
C LEU A 131 0.19 2.27 10.87
N GLU A 132 -0.14 1.20 11.58
CA GLU A 132 0.37 0.90 12.92
C GLU A 132 1.07 -0.46 12.93
N ASN A 133 2.38 -0.45 13.15
CA ASN A 133 3.23 -1.64 13.34
C ASN A 133 3.09 -2.70 12.23
N VAL A 134 3.06 -2.28 10.97
CA VAL A 134 2.95 -3.17 9.82
C VAL A 134 4.32 -3.77 9.48
N GLN A 135 4.42 -5.10 9.41
CA GLN A 135 5.63 -5.80 8.98
C GLN A 135 5.75 -5.76 7.45
N LEU A 136 6.62 -4.90 6.92
CA LEU A 136 6.81 -4.73 5.48
C LEU A 136 7.31 -6.00 4.78
N GLY A 137 8.08 -6.84 5.46
CA GLY A 137 8.53 -8.12 4.89
C GLY A 137 7.38 -9.04 4.49
N GLN A 138 6.32 -9.10 5.29
CA GLN A 138 5.14 -9.89 4.97
C GLN A 138 4.34 -9.29 3.80
N VAL A 139 4.29 -7.97 3.73
CA VAL A 139 3.65 -7.22 2.65
C VAL A 139 4.37 -7.48 1.32
N ILE A 140 5.70 -7.37 1.31
CA ILE A 140 6.55 -7.60 0.12
C ILE A 140 6.52 -9.06 -0.32
N ALA A 141 6.59 -10.00 0.63
CA ALA A 141 6.49 -11.42 0.34
C ALA A 141 5.12 -11.79 -0.24
N GLY A 142 4.03 -11.25 0.33
CA GLY A 142 2.65 -11.46 -0.17
C GLY A 142 2.43 -10.91 -1.57
N ALA A 143 3.13 -9.83 -1.92
CA ALA A 143 3.12 -9.25 -3.26
C ALA A 143 3.98 -10.02 -4.29
N GLY A 144 4.69 -11.07 -3.88
CA GLY A 144 5.47 -11.94 -4.78
C GLY A 144 6.93 -11.53 -4.98
N PHE A 145 7.46 -10.61 -4.16
CA PHE A 145 8.84 -10.12 -4.27
C PHE A 145 9.81 -10.73 -3.25
N GLY A 146 9.36 -11.70 -2.45
CA GLY A 146 10.12 -12.24 -1.31
C GLY A 146 11.44 -12.94 -1.66
N GLU A 147 11.61 -13.41 -2.90
CA GLU A 147 12.88 -14.03 -3.34
C GLU A 147 13.96 -13.00 -3.70
N LYS A 148 13.57 -11.74 -3.98
CA LYS A 148 14.46 -10.68 -4.46
C LYS A 148 14.79 -9.65 -3.38
N VAL A 149 13.84 -9.41 -2.48
CA VAL A 149 13.95 -8.41 -1.41
C VAL A 149 13.49 -9.04 -0.11
N ASN A 150 14.40 -9.12 0.85
CA ASN A 150 14.08 -9.50 2.22
C ASN A 150 14.18 -8.24 3.09
N LEU A 151 13.04 -7.80 3.61
CA LEU A 151 12.93 -6.63 4.47
C LEU A 151 12.29 -7.03 5.79
N ASP A 152 13.09 -7.07 6.83
CA ASP A 152 12.61 -7.11 8.19
C ASP A 152 12.48 -5.68 8.72
N ALA A 153 11.29 -5.10 8.55
CA ALA A 153 10.97 -3.76 9.03
C ALA A 153 9.51 -3.70 9.50
N VAL A 154 9.32 -3.30 10.75
CA VAL A 154 8.02 -2.91 11.29
C VAL A 154 7.90 -1.40 11.14
N VAL A 155 6.90 -0.93 10.39
CA VAL A 155 6.71 0.48 10.12
C VAL A 155 5.37 1.00 10.61
N SER A 156 5.35 2.29 10.96
CA SER A 156 4.13 3.04 11.21
C SER A 156 4.20 4.37 10.47
N GLY A 157 3.04 4.96 10.19
CA GLY A 157 3.01 6.26 9.56
C GLY A 157 1.63 6.64 9.04
N ARG A 158 1.60 7.69 8.22
CA ARG A 158 0.38 8.35 7.76
C ARG A 158 0.48 8.61 6.27
N LEU A 159 -0.57 8.25 5.55
CA LEU A 159 -0.70 8.41 4.10
C LEU A 159 -1.96 9.23 3.82
N PRO A 160 -1.84 10.57 3.75
CA PRO A 160 -2.91 11.42 3.25
C PRO A 160 -3.12 11.14 1.76
N PHE A 161 -4.37 10.93 1.36
CA PHE A 161 -4.73 10.67 -0.03
C PHE A 161 -5.87 11.56 -0.49
N THR A 162 -5.88 11.82 -1.79
CA THR A 162 -7.02 12.38 -2.52
C THR A 162 -7.34 11.46 -3.68
N SER A 163 -8.62 11.16 -3.91
CA SER A 163 -9.09 10.31 -5.00
C SER A 163 -10.15 11.04 -5.80
N ASP A 164 -9.95 11.14 -7.12
CA ASP A 164 -10.92 11.69 -8.05
C ASP A 164 -10.95 10.86 -9.35
N ARG A 165 -12.01 10.99 -10.17
CA ARG A 165 -12.13 10.18 -11.41
C ARG A 165 -11.11 10.54 -12.49
N VAL A 166 -10.59 11.75 -12.49
CA VAL A 166 -9.74 12.27 -13.57
C VAL A 166 -8.29 11.82 -13.35
N ASN A 167 -7.83 11.89 -12.10
CA ASN A 167 -6.44 11.70 -11.72
C ASN A 167 -6.22 10.42 -10.91
N GLY A 168 -7.28 9.68 -10.58
CA GLY A 168 -7.21 8.50 -9.73
C GLY A 168 -6.83 8.83 -8.29
N VAL A 169 -6.15 7.89 -7.64
CA VAL A 169 -5.68 8.05 -6.25
C VAL A 169 -4.32 8.75 -6.26
N ARG A 170 -4.20 9.82 -5.48
CA ARG A 170 -2.96 10.54 -5.24
C ARG A 170 -2.65 10.59 -3.75
N ILE A 171 -1.39 10.38 -3.40
CA ILE A 171 -0.86 10.50 -2.05
C ILE A 171 -0.06 11.79 -1.96
N SER A 172 -0.25 12.57 -0.90
CA SER A 172 0.49 13.82 -0.68
C SER A 172 1.05 13.87 0.73
N GLY A 173 2.36 14.01 0.87
CA GLY A 173 3.02 14.06 2.17
C GLY A 173 2.87 12.76 2.97
N GLY A 174 2.83 11.62 2.28
CA GLY A 174 2.86 10.33 2.94
C GLY A 174 4.17 10.15 3.67
N SER A 175 4.14 9.67 4.90
CA SER A 175 5.34 9.40 5.70
C SER A 175 5.20 8.05 6.39
N LEU A 176 6.26 7.26 6.33
CA LEU A 176 6.39 5.97 6.99
C LEU A 176 7.75 5.94 7.69
N ALA A 177 7.81 5.38 8.88
CA ALA A 177 9.04 5.19 9.62
C ALA A 177 9.06 3.83 10.30
N ALA A 178 10.22 3.19 10.32
CA ALA A 178 10.42 2.01 11.14
C ALA A 178 10.33 2.38 12.61
N VAL A 179 9.56 1.59 13.35
CA VAL A 179 9.38 1.77 14.81
C VAL A 179 10.49 1.11 15.62
N GLN A 180 11.28 0.26 14.98
CA GLN A 180 12.41 -0.44 15.56
C GLN A 180 13.49 -0.70 14.50
N PRO A 181 14.74 -0.95 14.92
CA PRO A 181 15.80 -1.42 14.02
C PRO A 181 15.42 -2.71 13.30
N GLY A 182 16.04 -2.96 12.16
CA GLY A 182 15.74 -4.13 11.34
C GLY A 182 16.81 -4.43 10.30
N ARG A 183 16.47 -5.28 9.33
CA ARG A 183 17.39 -5.74 8.30
C ARG A 183 16.79 -5.58 6.90
N LEU A 184 17.60 -5.12 5.97
CA LEU A 184 17.30 -5.09 4.54
C LEU A 184 18.36 -5.91 3.81
N SER A 185 17.90 -6.79 2.93
CA SER A 185 18.74 -7.53 2.01
C SER A 185 18.09 -7.47 0.64
N ILE A 186 18.80 -6.90 -0.32
CA ILE A 186 18.37 -6.83 -1.71
C ILE A 186 19.34 -7.63 -2.55
N ALA A 187 18.81 -8.57 -3.33
CA ALA A 187 19.59 -9.37 -4.26
C ALA A 187 20.14 -8.49 -5.40
N ARG A 188 21.36 -8.75 -5.84
CA ARG A 188 22.05 -7.97 -6.88
C ARG A 188 21.27 -7.94 -8.20
N GLU A 189 20.59 -9.03 -8.53
CA GLU A 189 19.79 -9.18 -9.74
C GLU A 189 18.58 -8.22 -9.75
N ALA A 190 18.08 -7.86 -8.57
CA ALA A 190 16.98 -6.89 -8.40
C ALA A 190 17.45 -5.43 -8.54
N LEU A 191 18.76 -5.20 -8.51
CA LEU A 191 19.38 -3.87 -8.58
C LEU A 191 19.95 -3.55 -9.98
N SER A 192 19.77 -4.45 -10.96
CA SER A 192 20.20 -4.26 -12.35
C SER A 192 19.45 -3.09 -13.02
N GLY A 193 19.99 -1.89 -12.91
CA GLY A 193 19.40 -0.65 -13.45
C GLY A 193 19.55 0.60 -12.57
N LEU A 194 20.16 0.51 -11.38
CA LEU A 194 20.49 1.67 -10.55
C LEU A 194 21.87 2.23 -10.95
N GLU A 195 21.92 3.47 -11.42
CA GLU A 195 23.17 4.22 -11.59
C GLU A 195 23.59 4.80 -10.23
N ALA A 196 24.75 4.39 -9.70
CA ALA A 196 25.28 4.97 -8.47
C ALA A 196 26.14 6.19 -8.80
N GLY A 197 25.58 7.39 -8.66
CA GLY A 197 26.34 8.64 -8.74
C GLY A 197 27.14 8.89 -7.47
N GLY A 198 28.43 9.24 -7.57
CA GLY A 198 29.22 9.65 -6.40
C GLY A 198 30.74 9.44 -6.48
N GLY A 199 31.25 8.75 -7.50
CA GLY A 199 32.69 8.65 -7.74
C GLY A 199 33.21 9.92 -8.41
N GLY A 200 34.10 10.66 -7.75
CA GLY A 200 34.89 11.68 -8.43
C GLY A 200 35.69 11.09 -9.59
N GLU A 201 36.10 11.92 -10.55
CA GLU A 201 36.79 11.58 -11.82
C GLU A 201 38.05 10.69 -11.69
N ALA A 202 38.51 10.43 -10.45
CA ALA A 202 39.68 9.65 -10.11
C ALA A 202 39.40 8.19 -9.69
N VAL A 203 38.13 7.76 -9.60
CA VAL A 203 37.76 6.38 -9.24
C VAL A 203 37.28 5.64 -10.49
N PRO A 204 37.76 4.41 -10.78
CA PRO A 204 37.29 3.65 -11.93
C PRO A 204 35.76 3.48 -11.91
N PRO A 205 35.08 3.59 -13.07
CA PRO A 205 33.65 3.29 -13.16
C PRO A 205 33.40 1.84 -12.69
N GLY A 206 32.38 1.64 -11.85
CA GLY A 206 32.03 0.34 -11.27
C GLY A 206 32.47 0.10 -9.82
N VAL A 207 33.56 0.70 -9.33
CA VAL A 207 34.05 0.44 -7.95
C VAL A 207 33.09 1.00 -6.90
N VAL A 208 32.55 2.20 -7.14
CA VAL A 208 31.57 2.84 -6.24
C VAL A 208 30.22 2.12 -6.30
N GLU A 209 29.83 1.64 -7.48
CA GLU A 209 28.60 0.86 -7.68
C GLU A 209 28.68 -0.47 -6.93
N ASP A 210 29.79 -1.21 -7.07
CA ASP A 210 30.00 -2.48 -6.38
C ASP A 210 29.96 -2.32 -4.85
N LEU A 211 30.54 -1.24 -4.33
CA LEU A 211 30.48 -0.90 -2.90
C LEU A 211 29.03 -0.61 -2.46
N ALA A 212 28.28 0.16 -3.24
CA ALA A 212 26.87 0.45 -2.95
C ALA A 212 26.01 -0.83 -2.96
N TYR A 213 26.25 -1.73 -3.92
CA TYR A 213 25.54 -3.02 -4.00
C TYR A 213 25.84 -3.89 -2.79
N GLN A 214 27.11 -4.07 -2.43
CA GLN A 214 27.52 -4.84 -1.25
C GLN A 214 26.91 -4.25 0.04
N ALA A 215 26.85 -2.92 0.15
CA ALA A 215 26.24 -2.25 1.30
C ALA A 215 24.75 -2.60 1.46
N MET A 216 24.02 -2.78 0.36
CA MET A 216 22.57 -3.07 0.34
C MET A 216 22.24 -4.57 0.41
N GLU A 217 23.20 -5.45 0.11
CA GLU A 217 23.00 -6.91 0.14
C GLU A 217 22.73 -7.42 1.57
N ASN A 218 23.41 -6.85 2.56
CA ASN A 218 23.27 -7.20 3.98
C ASN A 218 23.32 -5.95 4.86
N LEU A 219 22.24 -5.17 4.87
CA LEU A 219 22.13 -3.93 5.61
C LEU A 219 21.35 -4.15 6.92
N SER A 220 21.95 -3.83 8.05
CA SER A 220 21.21 -3.61 9.30
C SER A 220 20.93 -2.12 9.44
N PHE A 221 19.67 -1.72 9.66
CA PHE A 221 19.31 -0.31 9.83
C PHE A 221 18.89 -0.02 11.26
N ASP A 222 19.30 1.15 11.74
CA ASP A 222 18.82 1.74 13.00
C ASP A 222 17.64 2.70 12.73
N ILE A 223 17.68 3.37 11.57
CA ILE A 223 16.63 4.30 11.12
C ILE A 223 16.27 3.96 9.69
N LEU A 224 14.98 3.76 9.45
CA LEU A 224 14.39 3.64 8.13
C LEU A 224 13.18 4.55 8.08
N SER A 225 13.14 5.48 7.11
CA SER A 225 11.98 6.30 6.83
C SER A 225 11.73 6.40 5.34
N ALA A 226 10.48 6.56 4.95
CA ALA A 226 10.06 6.75 3.57
C ALA A 226 9.07 7.91 3.49
N GLU A 227 9.31 8.84 2.56
CA GLU A 227 8.33 9.83 2.15
C GLU A 227 7.68 9.35 0.85
N VAL A 228 6.34 9.33 0.80
CA VAL A 228 5.56 8.81 -0.32
C VAL A 228 4.73 9.95 -0.90
N ASN A 229 4.95 10.25 -2.18
CA ASN A 229 4.22 11.29 -2.90
C ASN A 229 3.82 10.79 -4.28
N SER A 230 2.60 11.10 -4.70
CA SER A 230 2.22 10.94 -6.09
C SER A 230 2.88 12.04 -6.93
N LEU A 231 3.44 11.61 -8.05
CA LEU A 231 4.01 12.43 -9.10
C LEU A 231 3.02 12.51 -10.26
N ASP A 232 3.35 13.33 -11.25
CA ASP A 232 2.59 13.43 -12.49
C ASP A 232 2.50 12.07 -13.21
N GLU A 233 1.46 11.94 -14.05
CA GLU A 233 1.17 10.74 -14.85
C GLU A 233 0.84 9.49 -14.01
N GLY A 234 0.43 9.67 -12.75
CA GLY A 234 0.10 8.57 -11.85
C GLY A 234 1.33 7.76 -11.45
N ARG A 235 2.49 8.40 -11.31
CA ARG A 235 3.67 7.78 -10.69
C ARG A 235 3.65 8.02 -9.18
N ILE A 236 4.35 7.20 -8.41
CA ILE A 236 4.66 7.43 -7.00
C ILE A 236 6.16 7.62 -6.89
N GLY A 237 6.57 8.75 -6.33
CA GLY A 237 7.91 8.95 -5.80
C GLY A 237 7.96 8.45 -4.37
N VAL A 238 8.91 7.57 -4.08
CA VAL A 238 9.24 7.15 -2.73
C VAL A 238 10.67 7.54 -2.43
N LEU A 239 10.84 8.42 -1.45
CA LEU A 239 12.15 8.85 -0.97
C LEU A 239 12.46 8.09 0.32
N PHE A 240 13.31 7.06 0.20
CA PHE A 240 13.79 6.34 1.37
C PHE A 240 15.01 7.03 1.96
N ARG A 241 15.05 7.10 3.29
CA ARG A 241 16.26 7.45 4.06
C ARG A 241 16.57 6.30 4.98
N ILE A 242 17.77 5.77 4.84
CA ILE A 242 18.23 4.57 5.53
C ILE A 242 19.53 4.92 6.23
N ARG A 243 19.56 4.79 7.55
CA ARG A 243 20.79 4.86 8.34
C ARG A 243 21.03 3.55 9.03
N GLY A 244 22.21 3.00 8.83
CA GLY A 244 22.54 1.68 9.32
C GLY A 244 24.01 1.34 9.15
N ARG A 245 24.29 0.05 9.02
CA ARG A 245 25.63 -0.50 8.82
C ARG A 245 25.59 -1.81 8.05
N HIS A 246 26.66 -2.07 7.33
CA HIS A 246 26.87 -3.35 6.65
C HIS A 246 27.08 -4.45 7.69
N ASP A 247 26.21 -5.45 7.74
CA ASP A 247 26.23 -6.52 8.73
C ASP A 247 26.10 -7.90 8.07
N PRO A 248 27.16 -8.36 7.37
CA PRO A 248 27.17 -9.64 6.69
C PRO A 248 27.23 -10.80 7.71
N PRO A 249 26.70 -11.99 7.36
CA PRO A 249 26.64 -13.14 8.27
C PRO A 249 28.01 -13.68 8.70
N GLN A 250 29.06 -13.43 7.91
CA GLN A 250 30.45 -13.70 8.28
C GLN A 250 31.20 -12.37 8.42
N HIS A 251 31.99 -12.23 9.49
CA HIS A 251 32.75 -11.02 9.76
C HIS A 251 33.85 -10.83 8.71
N GLN A 252 33.91 -9.64 8.11
CA GLN A 252 34.83 -9.28 7.04
C GLN A 252 35.72 -8.11 7.48
N GLU A 253 37.03 -8.26 7.29
CA GLU A 253 38.02 -7.22 7.56
C GLU A 253 38.69 -6.79 6.24
N LEU A 254 38.70 -5.50 5.95
CA LEU A 254 39.45 -4.98 4.81
C LEU A 254 40.94 -4.90 5.16
N ARG A 255 41.74 -5.78 4.56
CA ARG A 255 43.21 -5.81 4.73
C ARG A 255 43.90 -5.36 3.45
N ILE A 256 44.49 -4.16 3.48
CA ILE A 256 45.27 -3.61 2.37
C ILE A 256 46.76 -3.64 2.74
N PRO A 257 47.61 -4.37 1.99
CA PRO A 257 49.06 -4.29 2.12
C PRO A 257 49.57 -2.85 1.87
N LEU A 258 50.54 -2.40 2.67
CA LEU A 258 51.06 -1.02 2.58
C LEU A 258 51.62 -0.68 1.18
N ALA A 259 52.24 -1.65 0.52
CA ALA A 259 52.74 -1.49 -0.86
C ALA A 259 51.60 -1.22 -1.86
N GLU A 260 50.48 -1.91 -1.70
CA GLU A 260 49.28 -1.81 -2.56
C GLU A 260 48.53 -0.49 -2.34
N PHE A 261 48.50 0.00 -1.09
CA PHE A 261 47.97 1.32 -0.74
C PHE A 261 48.77 2.47 -1.39
N ILE A 262 50.10 2.35 -1.39
CA ILE A 262 51.00 3.35 -2.00
C ILE A 262 50.92 3.30 -3.53
N SER A 263 50.87 2.10 -4.13
CA SER A 263 50.78 1.92 -5.58
C SER A 263 49.40 2.26 -6.15
N ARG A 264 48.37 2.40 -5.29
CA ARG A 264 46.95 2.53 -5.65
C ARG A 264 46.40 1.34 -6.46
N GLU A 265 47.10 0.20 -6.46
CA GLU A 265 46.63 -1.01 -7.14
C GLU A 265 45.34 -1.56 -6.55
N PHE A 266 45.06 -1.26 -5.27
CA PHE A 266 43.82 -1.65 -4.60
C PHE A 266 42.55 -1.10 -5.29
N LEU A 267 42.66 -0.05 -6.11
CA LEU A 267 41.55 0.51 -6.88
C LEU A 267 41.16 -0.35 -8.10
N ASN A 268 42.01 -1.27 -8.52
CA ASN A 268 41.78 -2.12 -9.70
C ASN A 268 41.18 -3.49 -9.36
N ARG A 269 40.84 -3.74 -8.09
CA ARG A 269 40.27 -5.00 -7.61
C ARG A 269 38.94 -4.74 -6.89
N PRO A 270 38.01 -5.71 -6.89
CA PRO A 270 36.85 -5.65 -6.03
C PRO A 270 37.30 -5.61 -4.57
N LEU A 271 36.79 -4.63 -3.82
CA LEU A 271 37.08 -4.44 -2.40
C LEU A 271 35.83 -4.81 -1.62
N ASP A 272 35.95 -5.80 -0.73
CA ASP A 272 34.84 -6.19 0.12
C ASP A 272 34.64 -5.20 1.25
N LEU A 273 33.39 -4.81 1.48
CA LEU A 273 33.01 -3.93 2.59
C LEU A 273 33.30 -4.57 3.95
N PRO A 274 34.10 -3.91 4.81
CA PRO A 274 34.29 -4.40 6.17
C PRO A 274 32.96 -4.39 6.94
N SER A 275 32.80 -5.38 7.82
CA SER A 275 31.64 -5.43 8.71
C SER A 275 31.58 -4.20 9.61
N GLY A 276 30.38 -3.69 9.85
CA GLY A 276 30.16 -2.49 10.66
C GLY A 276 30.41 -1.17 9.93
N THR A 277 30.69 -1.19 8.62
CA THR A 277 30.78 0.05 7.84
C THR A 277 29.46 0.81 7.90
N GLY A 278 29.50 2.06 8.37
CA GLY A 278 28.32 2.91 8.49
C GLY A 278 27.74 3.29 7.13
N ILE A 279 26.43 3.22 7.01
CA ILE A 279 25.68 3.46 5.78
C ILE A 279 24.67 4.57 6.06
N ASP A 280 24.71 5.66 5.29
CA ASP A 280 23.67 6.70 5.24
C ASP A 280 23.28 6.87 3.77
N LEU A 281 22.10 6.36 3.42
CA LEU A 281 21.61 6.30 2.04
C LEU A 281 20.31 7.06 1.92
N THR A 282 20.22 7.86 0.87
CA THR A 282 18.97 8.41 0.38
C THR A 282 18.68 7.79 -0.97
N LEU A 283 17.59 7.03 -1.06
CA LEU A 283 17.17 6.36 -2.30
C LEU A 283 15.91 7.04 -2.81
N ASP A 284 16.02 7.68 -3.96
CA ASP A 284 14.87 8.21 -4.69
C ASP A 284 14.42 7.15 -5.69
N THR A 285 13.21 6.62 -5.50
CA THR A 285 12.64 5.60 -6.38
C THR A 285 11.30 6.08 -6.92
N THR A 286 11.16 6.05 -8.24
CA THR A 286 9.88 6.31 -8.90
C THR A 286 9.22 5.01 -9.35
N LEU A 287 7.99 4.77 -8.92
CA LEU A 287 7.17 3.63 -9.29
C LEU A 287 6.00 4.10 -10.16
N ASN A 288 5.58 3.32 -11.16
CA ASN A 288 4.38 3.64 -11.94
C ASN A 288 3.13 3.06 -11.25
N LEU A 289 2.29 3.92 -10.66
CA LEU A 289 1.11 3.48 -9.90
C LEU A 289 0.06 2.86 -10.80
N ASN A 290 -0.10 3.40 -12.02
CA ASN A 290 -1.10 2.89 -12.96
C ASN A 290 -0.78 1.47 -13.41
N GLN A 291 0.51 1.17 -13.62
CA GLN A 291 0.98 -0.20 -13.88
C GLN A 291 0.80 -1.09 -12.65
N LEU A 292 1.22 -0.65 -11.46
CA LEU A 292 1.07 -1.43 -10.23
C LEU A 292 -0.40 -1.77 -9.92
N VAL A 293 -1.29 -0.79 -10.02
CA VAL A 293 -2.73 -0.98 -9.80
C VAL A 293 -3.33 -1.82 -10.93
N GLY A 294 -2.90 -1.61 -12.19
CA GLY A 294 -3.32 -2.41 -13.34
C GLY A 294 -2.95 -3.88 -13.19
N ASP A 295 -1.68 -4.18 -12.95
CA ASP A 295 -1.14 -5.51 -12.70
C ASP A 295 -1.81 -6.15 -11.49
N LEU A 296 -2.06 -5.37 -10.43
CA LEU A 296 -2.77 -5.84 -9.25
C LEU A 296 -4.23 -6.20 -9.57
N LEU A 297 -4.93 -5.36 -10.33
CA LEU A 297 -6.29 -5.64 -10.78
C LEU A 297 -6.33 -6.84 -11.74
N GLU A 298 -5.28 -7.06 -12.53
CA GLU A 298 -5.13 -8.24 -13.39
C GLU A 298 -4.87 -9.51 -12.58
N LEU A 299 -3.95 -9.47 -11.61
CA LEU A 299 -3.70 -10.56 -10.67
C LEU A 299 -4.96 -10.93 -9.87
N ASN A 300 -5.70 -9.92 -9.41
CA ASN A 300 -6.97 -10.11 -8.72
C ASN A 300 -8.04 -10.70 -9.66
N ARG A 301 -8.10 -10.26 -10.93
CA ARG A 301 -9.00 -10.84 -11.95
C ARG A 301 -8.66 -12.30 -12.27
N ALA A 302 -7.38 -12.65 -12.35
CA ALA A 302 -6.91 -14.00 -12.58
C ALA A 302 -7.25 -14.95 -11.41
N ARG A 303 -7.12 -14.48 -10.15
CA ARG A 303 -7.56 -15.23 -8.96
C ARG A 303 -9.09 -15.35 -8.87
N GLY A 304 -9.82 -14.35 -9.35
CA GLY A 304 -11.29 -14.31 -9.38
C GLY A 304 -11.98 -15.06 -10.52
N GLY A 305 -11.24 -15.78 -11.39
CA GLY A 305 -11.80 -16.71 -12.37
C GLY A 305 -12.48 -16.10 -13.60
N ARG A 306 -12.09 -14.89 -14.05
CA ARG A 306 -12.55 -14.34 -15.35
C ARG A 306 -11.46 -14.43 -16.42
N PRO A 307 -11.77 -14.90 -17.65
CA PRO A 307 -10.81 -14.95 -18.74
C PRO A 307 -10.44 -13.54 -19.21
N SER A 308 -9.17 -13.41 -19.61
CA SER A 308 -8.53 -12.20 -20.12
C SER A 308 -9.24 -11.64 -21.36
N ALA A 309 -9.44 -10.32 -21.40
CA ALA A 309 -9.66 -9.65 -22.68
C ALA A 309 -8.31 -9.58 -23.41
N PRO A 310 -8.27 -9.81 -24.75
CA PRO A 310 -7.02 -9.76 -25.49
C PRO A 310 -6.44 -8.35 -25.43
N SER A 311 -5.14 -8.27 -25.13
CA SER A 311 -4.35 -7.05 -25.26
C SER A 311 -4.46 -6.54 -26.70
N SER A 312 -5.02 -5.35 -26.87
CA SER A 312 -4.95 -4.63 -28.13
C SER A 312 -3.54 -4.08 -28.31
N THR A 313 -2.63 -4.95 -28.75
CA THR A 313 -1.40 -4.51 -29.41
C THR A 313 -1.84 -3.80 -30.69
N THR A 314 -1.69 -2.48 -30.74
CA THR A 314 -1.84 -1.72 -31.99
C THR A 314 -0.44 -1.34 -32.47
N PRO A 315 -0.13 -1.53 -33.77
CA PRO A 315 1.22 -1.37 -34.34
C PRO A 315 1.74 0.08 -34.32
#